data_AF-A0AAV2QU53-F1
#
_entry.id   AF-A0AAV2QU53-F1
#
_cell.length_a   1.000
_cell.length_b   1.000
_cell.length_c   1.000
_cell.angle_alpha   90.00
_cell.angle_beta   90.00
_cell.angle_gamma   90.00
#
_symmetry.space_group_name_H-M   'P 1'
#
loop_
_entity.id
_entity.type
_entity.pdbx_description
1 polymer ?
#
loop_
_entity_poly.entity_id
_entity_poly.type
_entity_poly.pdbx_seq_one_letter_code
_entity_poly.pdbx_strand_id
1 'polypeptide(L)'
;MKKLAVAWFAALVGAILATNGLDLWNAAKLGDLDSVNKILARGTDPNWQNPDKYNETALHRASIENNLAVVNALLAGGADIDALNESGRTPIMYATFEGHLNRVQTLIT
;
A
#
# COMPACT_ATOMS: atom_id res chain seq x y z
N MET A 1 18.24 -24.21 22.11
CA MET A 1 18.82 -23.74 20.83
C MET A 1 17.81 -23.69 19.67
N LYS A 2 16.88 -24.64 19.51
CA LYS A 2 15.91 -24.63 18.37
C LYS A 2 14.87 -23.50 18.37
N LYS A 3 14.39 -23.02 19.53
CA LYS A 3 13.39 -21.94 19.61
C LYS A 3 13.93 -20.54 19.26
N LEU A 4 15.23 -20.31 19.49
CA LEU A 4 15.86 -19.02 19.18
C LEU A 4 16.02 -18.84 17.67
N ALA A 5 16.42 -19.86 16.91
CA ALA A 5 16.58 -19.77 15.46
C ALA A 5 15.29 -19.41 14.71
N VAL A 6 14.13 -19.90 15.17
CA VAL A 6 12.81 -19.61 14.56
C VAL A 6 12.41 -18.14 14.76
N ALA A 7 12.69 -17.55 15.92
CA ALA A 7 12.35 -16.17 16.21
C ALA A 7 13.17 -15.17 15.36
N TRP A 8 14.45 -15.45 15.15
CA TRP A 8 15.30 -14.62 14.28
C TRP A 8 14.88 -14.71 12.81
N PHE A 9 14.48 -15.90 12.33
CA PHE A 9 14.00 -16.07 10.96
C PHE A 9 12.68 -15.33 10.72
N ALA A 10 11.72 -15.44 11.66
CA ALA A 10 10.47 -14.69 11.57
C ALA A 10 10.69 -13.18 11.62
N ALA A 11 11.60 -12.69 12.47
CA ALA A 11 11.97 -11.28 12.52
C ALA A 11 12.64 -10.79 11.23
N LEU A 12 13.52 -11.61 10.64
CA LEU A 12 14.19 -11.30 9.37
C LEU A 12 13.19 -11.26 8.20
N VAL A 13 12.30 -12.26 8.11
CA VAL A 13 11.23 -12.29 7.10
C VAL A 13 10.29 -11.09 7.30
N GLY A 14 9.92 -10.76 8.53
CA GLY A 14 9.12 -9.57 8.85
C GLY A 14 9.80 -8.26 8.44
N ALA A 15 11.11 -8.13 8.67
CA ALA A 15 11.89 -6.97 8.25
C ALA A 15 11.97 -6.83 6.72
N ILE A 16 12.15 -7.95 5.99
CA ILE A 16 12.17 -7.96 4.53
C ILE A 16 10.78 -7.60 3.96
N LEU A 17 9.72 -8.13 4.55
CA LEU A 17 8.35 -7.77 4.15
C LEU A 17 8.05 -6.30 4.44
N ALA A 18 8.53 -5.75 5.56
CA ALA A 18 8.38 -4.34 5.91
C ALA A 18 9.14 -3.42 4.94
N THR A 19 10.37 -3.78 4.54
CA THR A 19 11.11 -3.01 3.52
C THR A 19 10.41 -3.05 2.16
N ASN A 20 9.88 -4.21 1.76
CA ASN A 20 9.17 -4.33 0.49
C ASN A 20 7.84 -3.57 0.48
N GLY A 21 7.12 -3.57 1.61
CA GLY A 21 5.89 -2.80 1.79
C GLY A 21 6.13 -1.29 1.72
N LEU A 22 7.22 -0.79 2.33
CA LEU A 22 7.61 0.60 2.23
C LEU A 22 7.97 1.01 0.79
N ASP A 23 8.67 0.14 0.05
CA ASP A 23 8.98 0.36 -1.37
C ASP A 23 7.71 0.43 -2.22
N LEU A 24 6.74 -0.47 -1.98
CA LEU A 24 5.45 -0.45 -2.68
C LEU A 24 4.68 0.85 -2.38
N TRP A 25 4.65 1.26 -1.10
CA TRP A 25 4.01 2.50 -0.68
C TRP A 25 4.64 3.73 -1.35
N ASN A 26 5.97 3.78 -1.43
CA ASN A 26 6.70 4.87 -2.09
C ASN A 26 6.45 4.89 -3.60
N ALA A 27 6.49 3.74 -4.27
CA ALA A 27 6.19 3.63 -5.69
C ALA A 27 4.76 4.08 -6.01
N ALA A 28 3.79 3.69 -5.17
CA ALA A 28 2.40 4.11 -5.30
C ALA A 28 2.22 5.62 -5.13
N LYS A 29 2.88 6.21 -4.12
CA LYS A 29 2.92 7.66 -3.89
C LYS A 29 3.52 8.42 -5.09
N LEU A 30 4.57 7.88 -5.72
CA LEU A 30 5.21 8.51 -6.88
C LEU A 30 4.45 8.27 -8.19
N GLY A 31 3.46 7.38 -8.19
CA GLY A 31 2.76 7.00 -9.41
C GLY A 31 3.58 6.09 -10.34
N ASP A 32 4.62 5.44 -9.83
CA ASP A 32 5.53 4.59 -10.62
C ASP A 32 4.93 3.20 -10.83
N LEU A 33 4.15 3.06 -11.91
CA LEU A 33 3.48 1.82 -12.29
C LEU A 33 4.44 0.64 -12.50
N ASP A 34 5.60 0.88 -13.10
CA ASP A 34 6.57 -0.17 -13.41
C ASP A 34 7.15 -0.76 -12.12
N SER A 35 7.50 0.10 -11.16
CA SER A 35 7.97 -0.33 -9.85
C SER A 35 6.87 -1.05 -9.07
N VAL A 36 5.64 -0.53 -9.07
CA VAL A 36 4.48 -1.20 -8.43
C VAL A 36 4.31 -2.62 -8.95
N ASN A 37 4.26 -2.81 -10.28
CA ASN A 37 4.11 -4.12 -10.89
C ASN A 37 5.26 -5.08 -10.53
N LYS A 38 6.51 -4.60 -10.57
CA LYS A 38 7.68 -5.41 -10.20
C LYS A 38 7.68 -5.81 -8.72
N ILE A 39 7.26 -4.92 -7.84
CA ILE A 39 7.22 -5.17 -6.39
C ILE A 39 6.10 -6.15 -6.03
N LEU A 40 4.91 -6.00 -6.63
CA LEU A 40 3.80 -6.93 -6.45
C LEU A 40 4.13 -8.32 -6.99
N ALA A 41 4.80 -8.41 -8.16
CA ALA A 41 5.22 -9.69 -8.73
C ALA A 41 6.21 -10.49 -7.87
N ARG A 42 6.84 -9.84 -6.87
CA ARG A 42 7.72 -10.51 -5.88
C ARG A 42 6.94 -11.09 -4.69
N GLY A 43 5.61 -10.99 -4.67
CA GLY A 43 4.76 -11.46 -3.56
C GLY A 43 4.74 -10.51 -2.37
N THR A 44 5.03 -9.22 -2.59
CA THR A 44 4.87 -8.19 -1.55
C THR A 44 3.41 -8.09 -1.16
N ASP A 45 3.14 -7.99 0.15
CA ASP A 45 1.78 -7.79 0.65
C ASP A 45 1.25 -6.40 0.19
N PRO A 46 0.22 -6.35 -0.68
CA PRO A 46 -0.35 -5.08 -1.15
C PRO A 46 -1.07 -4.30 -0.03
N ASN A 47 -1.40 -4.97 1.08
CA ASN A 47 -2.11 -4.42 2.22
C ASN A 47 -1.17 -4.01 3.35
N TRP A 48 0.15 -4.04 3.13
CA TRP A 48 1.09 -3.54 4.10
C TRP A 48 0.76 -2.09 4.48
N GLN A 49 0.66 -1.86 5.79
CA GLN A 49 0.34 -0.56 6.36
C GLN A 49 1.61 0.12 6.82
N ASN A 50 1.78 1.39 6.44
CA ASN A 50 2.94 2.17 6.82
C ASN A 50 2.77 2.74 8.25
N PRO A 51 3.51 2.23 9.25
CA PRO A 51 3.37 2.67 10.64
C PRO A 51 3.79 4.13 10.85
N ASP A 52 4.63 4.69 9.97
CA ASP A 52 5.10 6.07 10.04
C ASP A 52 4.18 7.06 9.29
N LYS A 53 3.09 6.55 8.70
CA LYS A 53 2.14 7.29 7.85
C LYS A 53 0.71 6.87 8.15
N TYR A 54 0.31 6.95 9.41
CA TYR A 54 -1.07 6.70 9.85
C TYR A 54 -1.61 5.33 9.41
N ASN A 55 -0.79 4.30 9.33
CA ASN A 55 -1.15 2.98 8.80
C ASN A 55 -1.79 3.02 7.40
N GLU A 56 -1.41 3.99 6.57
CA GLU A 56 -1.83 4.04 5.17
C GLU A 56 -1.23 2.90 4.36
N THR A 57 -2.05 2.27 3.52
CA THR A 57 -1.59 1.32 2.50
C THR A 57 -1.11 2.05 1.24
N ALA A 58 -0.47 1.33 0.34
CA ALA A 58 -0.12 1.85 -0.99
C ALA A 58 -1.36 2.39 -1.75
N LEU A 59 -2.52 1.75 -1.57
CA LEU A 59 -3.78 2.16 -2.22
C LEU A 59 -4.28 3.53 -1.72
N HIS A 60 -4.09 3.85 -0.44
CA HIS A 60 -4.41 5.19 0.09
C HIS A 60 -3.65 6.28 -0.66
N ARG A 61 -2.34 6.07 -0.89
CA ARG A 61 -1.50 7.06 -1.59
C ARG A 61 -1.80 7.15 -3.07
N ALA A 62 -1.97 6.03 -3.76
CA ALA A 62 -2.33 6.02 -5.17
C ALA A 62 -3.66 6.75 -5.44
N SER A 63 -4.60 6.67 -4.50
CA SER A 63 -5.93 7.29 -4.60
C SER A 63 -5.88 8.82 -4.54
N ILE A 64 -4.98 9.40 -3.76
CA ILE A 64 -4.79 10.87 -3.68
C ILE A 64 -4.25 11.43 -5.00
N GLU A 65 -3.27 10.74 -5.58
CA GLU A 65 -2.55 11.22 -6.76
C GLU A 65 -3.38 11.07 -8.06
N ASN A 66 -4.56 10.44 -7.99
CA ASN A 66 -5.44 10.12 -9.12
C ASN A 66 -4.71 9.32 -10.22
N ASN A 67 -3.75 8.48 -9.82
CA ASN A 67 -3.02 7.62 -10.74
C ASN A 67 -3.79 6.31 -10.96
N LEU A 68 -4.78 6.37 -11.85
CA LEU A 68 -5.65 5.25 -12.21
C LEU A 68 -4.88 3.96 -12.51
N ALA A 69 -3.76 4.07 -13.22
CA ALA A 69 -2.99 2.91 -13.62
C ALA A 69 -2.38 2.19 -12.41
N VAL A 70 -1.84 2.95 -11.45
CA VAL A 70 -1.32 2.40 -10.19
C VAL A 70 -2.43 1.85 -9.32
N VAL A 71 -3.57 2.54 -9.21
CA VAL A 71 -4.73 2.03 -8.46
C VAL A 71 -5.17 0.67 -9.00
N ASN A 72 -5.32 0.55 -10.32
CA ASN A 72 -5.71 -0.70 -10.96
C ASN A 72 -4.68 -1.81 -10.75
N ALA A 73 -3.39 -1.49 -10.81
CA ALA A 73 -2.33 -2.46 -10.54
C ALA A 73 -2.37 -2.98 -9.09
N LEU A 74 -2.57 -2.09 -8.11
CA LEU A 74 -2.69 -2.47 -6.70
C LEU A 74 -3.93 -3.34 -6.46
N LEU A 75 -5.09 -2.98 -7.03
CA LEU A 75 -6.32 -3.79 -6.94
C LEU A 75 -6.15 -5.16 -7.59
N ALA A 76 -5.55 -5.22 -8.79
CA ALA A 76 -5.22 -6.48 -9.45
C ALA A 76 -4.23 -7.32 -8.64
N GLY A 77 -3.36 -6.67 -7.85
CA GLY A 77 -2.45 -7.29 -6.90
C GLY A 77 -3.09 -7.77 -5.60
N GLY A 78 -4.40 -7.52 -5.38
CA GLY A 78 -5.13 -7.93 -4.19
C GLY A 78 -5.14 -6.90 -3.06
N ALA A 79 -4.87 -5.62 -3.35
CA ALA A 79 -5.10 -4.55 -2.39
C ALA A 79 -6.59 -4.49 -1.99
N ASP A 80 -6.85 -4.36 -0.70
CA ASP A 80 -8.19 -4.19 -0.14
C ASP A 80 -8.66 -2.76 -0.38
N ILE A 81 -9.72 -2.64 -1.17
CA ILE A 81 -10.35 -1.38 -1.54
C ILE A 81 -10.94 -0.63 -0.34
N ASP A 82 -11.27 -1.37 0.73
CA ASP A 82 -11.89 -0.86 1.95
C ASP A 82 -10.92 -0.83 3.14
N ALA A 83 -9.61 -1.02 2.89
CA ALA A 83 -8.59 -1.00 3.93
C ALA A 83 -8.68 0.28 4.77
N LEU A 84 -8.73 0.14 6.10
CA LEU A 84 -8.82 1.28 7.00
C LEU A 84 -7.42 1.71 7.46
N ASN A 85 -7.11 3.00 7.31
CA ASN A 85 -5.96 3.61 7.96
C ASN A 85 -6.21 3.85 9.46
N GLU A 86 -5.23 4.40 10.18
CA GLU A 86 -5.31 4.69 11.62
C GLU A 86 -6.47 5.64 11.98
N SER A 87 -6.87 6.50 11.06
CA SER A 87 -8.02 7.41 11.23
C SER A 87 -9.38 6.76 10.87
N GLY A 88 -9.40 5.46 10.58
CA GLY A 88 -10.62 4.75 10.16
C GLY A 88 -11.13 5.18 8.78
N ARG A 89 -10.25 5.69 7.90
CA ARG A 89 -10.61 6.11 6.54
C ARG A 89 -10.20 5.04 5.54
N THR A 90 -11.08 4.79 4.57
CA THR A 90 -10.76 4.00 3.37
C THR A 90 -9.87 4.81 2.42
N PRO A 91 -9.22 4.20 1.42
CA PRO A 91 -8.44 4.93 0.41
C PRO A 91 -9.21 6.05 -0.27
N ILE A 92 -10.48 5.82 -0.63
CA ILE A 92 -11.33 6.84 -1.26
C ILE A 92 -11.76 7.94 -0.29
N MET A 93 -12.08 7.60 0.96
CA MET A 93 -12.40 8.60 1.99
C MET A 93 -11.19 9.48 2.27
N TYR A 94 -9.99 8.88 2.32
CA TYR A 94 -8.74 9.58 2.53
C TYR A 94 -8.41 10.50 1.34
N ALA A 95 -8.53 10.01 0.11
CA ALA A 95 -8.37 10.82 -1.10
C ALA A 95 -9.39 11.97 -1.19
N THR A 96 -10.62 11.76 -0.75
CA THR A 96 -11.65 12.81 -0.72
C THR A 96 -11.34 13.87 0.34
N PHE A 97 -10.87 13.45 1.52
CA PHE A 97 -10.51 14.34 2.62
C PHE A 97 -9.28 15.19 2.30
N GLU A 98 -8.21 14.58 1.79
CA GLU A 98 -7.01 15.30 1.35
C GLU A 98 -7.28 16.09 0.05
N GLY A 99 -8.21 15.60 -0.77
CA GLY A 99 -8.54 16.06 -2.11
C GLY A 99 -9.85 16.84 -2.26
N HIS A 100 -10.33 17.52 -1.21
CA HIS A 100 -11.41 18.55 -1.26
C HIS A 100 -11.12 19.74 -2.22
N LEU A 101 -10.24 19.55 -3.22
CA LEU A 101 -9.77 20.49 -4.23
C LEU A 101 -9.79 19.91 -5.68
N ASN A 102 -10.68 18.98 -6.01
CA ASN A 102 -11.03 18.51 -7.38
C ASN A 102 -10.50 17.13 -7.85
N ARG A 103 -10.46 16.09 -7.02
CA ARG A 103 -10.05 14.75 -7.51
C ARG A 103 -10.88 13.61 -6.91
N VAL A 104 -12.07 13.37 -7.45
CA VAL A 104 -12.84 12.13 -7.20
C VAL A 104 -13.38 11.60 -8.51
N GLN A 105 -12.57 10.80 -9.21
CA GLN A 105 -13.04 9.92 -10.27
C GLN A 105 -12.16 8.66 -10.31
N THR A 106 -12.09 7.88 -9.23
CA THR A 106 -11.42 6.57 -9.25
C THR A 106 -11.91 5.71 -8.10
N LEU A 107 -12.05 4.40 -8.34
CA LEU A 107 -12.48 3.29 -7.46
C LEU A 107 -13.91 2.78 -7.65
N ILE A 108 -14.65 3.20 -8.70
CA ILE A 108 -16.04 2.75 -8.93
C ILE A 108 -16.32 2.22 -10.35
N THR A 109 -15.32 1.71 -11.06
CA THR A 109 -15.56 1.00 -12.34
C THR A 109 -14.75 -0.27 -12.43
#